data_AF-M5FW49-F1
#
_entry.id   AF-M5FW49-F1
#
_cell.length_a   1.000
_cell.length_b   1.000
_cell.length_c   1.000
_cell.angle_alpha   90.00
_cell.angle_beta   90.00
_cell.angle_gamma   90.00
#
_symmetry.space_group_name_H-M   'P 1'
#
loop_
_entity.id
_entity.type
_entity.pdbx_description
1 polymer ?
#
loop_
_entity_poly.entity_id
_entity_poly.type
_entity_poly.pdbx_seq_one_letter_code
_entity_poly.pdbx_strand_id
1 'polypeptide(L)'
;RLTRARGTICKRSEEIQSIFNCCINSCVAYTGVLSKETFCPHCSKPYLKPNGQACCQYAYLPLIPQLQAQYAQEDQAKLLTSYQGWQNANAPVMTNIFQELCQCYIKVSRKTLPSKYFNSPRDLALGLLTDGFAPFKGPCSTAWPTIIFNYNLPPMI
;
A
#
# COMPACT_ATOMS: atom_id res chain seq x y z
N ARG A 1 -23.50 -9.22 -19.66
CA ARG A 1 -22.09 -9.68 -19.84
C ARG A 1 -21.16 -9.13 -18.72
N LEU A 2 -21.62 -9.05 -17.45
CA LEU A 2 -20.88 -8.39 -16.35
C LEU A 2 -20.54 -9.32 -15.17
N THR A 3 -20.89 -10.60 -15.23
CA THR A 3 -20.70 -11.56 -14.12
C THR A 3 -19.37 -12.32 -14.17
N ARG A 4 -18.62 -12.27 -15.28
CA ARG A 4 -17.40 -13.09 -15.47
C ARG A 4 -16.10 -12.40 -15.02
N ALA A 5 -16.07 -11.07 -14.92
CA ALA A 5 -14.87 -10.32 -14.52
C ALA A 5 -14.59 -10.39 -13.01
N ARG A 6 -15.64 -10.42 -12.17
CA ARG A 6 -15.51 -10.46 -10.70
C ARG A 6 -14.78 -11.70 -10.17
N GLY A 7 -14.97 -12.86 -10.81
CA GLY A 7 -14.32 -14.11 -10.39
C GLY A 7 -12.84 -14.23 -10.77
N THR A 8 -12.36 -13.45 -11.74
CA THR A 8 -10.98 -13.59 -12.24
C THR A 8 -10.01 -12.68 -11.48
N ILE A 9 -10.48 -11.51 -11.03
CA ILE A 9 -9.69 -10.60 -10.18
C ILE A 9 -9.44 -11.24 -8.81
N CYS A 10 -10.48 -11.82 -8.18
CA CYS A 10 -10.39 -12.45 -6.86
C CYS A 10 -9.43 -13.65 -6.83
N LYS A 11 -9.48 -14.52 -7.86
CA LYS A 11 -8.61 -15.71 -7.93
C LYS A 11 -7.14 -15.38 -8.16
N ARG A 12 -6.84 -14.35 -8.96
CA ARG A 12 -5.45 -13.96 -9.26
C ARG A 12 -4.79 -13.21 -8.09
N SER A 13 -5.57 -12.54 -7.25
CA SER A 13 -5.08 -11.92 -6.00
C SER A 13 -4.82 -12.94 -4.88
N GLU A 14 -5.58 -14.03 -4.82
CA GLU A 14 -5.39 -15.10 -3.82
C GLU A 14 -4.07 -15.86 -4.04
N GLU A 15 -3.62 -16.04 -5.29
CA GLU A 15 -2.37 -16.73 -5.63
C GLU A 15 -1.08 -15.97 -5.26
N ILE A 16 -1.17 -14.67 -4.96
CA ILE A 16 0.00 -13.80 -4.65
C ILE A 16 -0.03 -13.30 -3.20
N GLN A 17 -1.04 -13.66 -2.42
CA GLN A 17 -1.21 -13.16 -1.06
C GLN A 17 -0.27 -13.87 -0.08
N SER A 18 0.54 -13.08 0.63
CA SER A 18 1.43 -13.58 1.68
C SER A 18 0.76 -13.45 3.05
N ILE A 19 0.85 -14.50 3.86
CA ILE A 19 0.36 -14.48 5.25
C ILE A 19 1.54 -14.22 6.19
N PHE A 20 1.41 -13.21 7.04
CA PHE A 20 2.39 -12.87 8.05
C PHE A 20 1.83 -13.08 9.45
N ASN A 21 2.64 -13.67 10.32
CA ASN A 21 2.31 -13.78 11.73
C ASN A 21 2.56 -12.42 12.40
N CYS A 22 1.63 -11.99 13.23
CA CYS A 22 1.66 -10.70 13.90
C CYS A 22 1.48 -10.85 15.40
N CYS A 23 1.90 -9.83 16.14
CA CYS A 23 1.60 -9.72 17.56
C CYS A 23 0.07 -9.70 17.77
N ILE A 24 -0.41 -10.29 18.86
CA ILE A 24 -1.84 -10.27 19.22
C ILE A 24 -2.41 -8.85 19.38
N ASN A 25 -1.57 -7.89 19.78
CA ASN A 25 -1.92 -6.48 19.88
C ASN A 25 -1.57 -5.68 18.60
N SER A 26 -1.26 -6.36 17.50
CA SER A 26 -0.86 -5.76 16.21
C SER A 26 0.35 -4.81 16.26
N CYS A 27 1.20 -4.90 17.29
CA CYS A 27 2.36 -4.01 17.42
C CYS A 27 3.40 -4.19 16.30
N VAL A 28 3.63 -5.45 15.89
CA VAL A 28 4.65 -5.83 14.89
C VAL A 28 4.18 -7.04 14.09
N ALA A 29 4.71 -7.15 12.88
CA ALA A 29 4.72 -8.38 12.09
C ALA A 29 6.07 -9.09 12.24
N TYR A 30 6.07 -10.40 12.44
CA TYR A 30 7.27 -11.23 12.61
C TYR A 30 7.88 -11.54 11.24
N THR A 31 8.55 -10.54 10.66
CA THR A 31 9.16 -10.58 9.32
C THR A 31 10.56 -9.98 9.36
N GLY A 32 11.39 -10.30 8.36
CA GLY A 32 12.75 -9.73 8.24
C GLY A 32 13.57 -9.92 9.51
N VAL A 33 13.97 -8.80 10.13
CA VAL A 33 14.77 -8.79 11.37
C VAL A 33 14.04 -9.42 12.57
N LEU A 34 12.71 -9.37 12.59
CA LEU A 34 11.89 -9.95 13.67
C LEU A 34 11.45 -11.40 13.39
N SER A 35 11.94 -12.02 12.31
CA SER A 35 11.49 -13.36 11.90
C SER A 35 11.81 -14.47 12.90
N LYS A 36 12.84 -14.29 13.73
CA LYS A 36 13.29 -15.26 14.74
C LYS A 36 12.79 -14.95 16.16
N GLU A 37 12.11 -13.81 16.33
CA GLU A 37 11.63 -13.39 17.64
C GLU A 37 10.36 -14.16 18.00
N THR A 38 10.29 -14.63 19.25
CA THR A 38 9.11 -15.32 19.79
C THR A 38 8.21 -14.41 20.59
N PHE A 39 8.76 -13.32 21.12
CA PHE A 39 8.06 -12.33 21.95
C PHE A 39 8.08 -10.97 21.28
N CYS A 40 6.98 -10.24 21.44
CA CYS A 40 6.86 -8.89 20.90
C CYS A 40 7.82 -7.93 21.64
N PRO A 41 8.71 -7.19 20.96
CA PRO A 41 9.63 -6.26 21.61
C PRO A 41 8.92 -5.08 22.29
N HIS A 42 7.65 -4.81 21.95
CA HIS A 42 6.89 -3.69 22.52
C HIS A 42 5.99 -4.09 23.69
N CYS A 43 5.36 -5.27 23.64
CA CYS A 43 4.38 -5.69 24.65
C CYS A 43 4.72 -7.00 25.34
N SER A 44 5.88 -7.61 25.01
CA SER A 44 6.39 -8.86 25.58
C SER A 44 5.45 -10.07 25.51
N LYS A 45 4.39 -10.00 24.69
CA LYS A 45 3.46 -11.11 24.50
C LYS A 45 4.00 -12.09 23.45
N PRO A 46 3.82 -13.41 23.63
CA PRO A 46 4.13 -14.38 22.60
C PRO A 46 3.16 -14.23 21.42
N TYR A 47 3.67 -14.45 20.21
CA TYR A 47 2.82 -14.46 19.01
C TYR A 47 2.26 -15.83 18.66
N LEU A 48 2.75 -16.88 19.31
CA LEU A 48 2.21 -18.24 19.22
C LEU A 48 1.37 -18.55 20.46
N LYS A 49 0.27 -19.26 20.23
CA LYS A 49 -0.55 -19.90 21.26
C LYS A 49 0.17 -21.15 21.79
N PRO A 50 -0.24 -21.70 22.95
CA PRO A 50 0.35 -22.93 23.49
C PRO A 50 0.28 -24.14 22.55
N ASN A 51 -0.69 -24.16 21.63
CA ASN A 51 -0.85 -25.19 20.61
C ASN A 51 0.05 -24.99 19.36
N GLY A 52 0.95 -24.00 19.37
CA GLY A 52 1.86 -23.68 18.27
C GLY A 52 1.24 -22.87 17.12
N GLN A 53 -0.04 -22.49 17.20
CA GLN A 53 -0.69 -21.66 16.18
C GLN A 53 -0.42 -20.17 16.42
N ALA A 54 -0.36 -19.36 15.35
CA ALA A 54 -0.26 -17.92 15.47
C ALA A 54 -1.49 -17.31 16.19
N CYS A 55 -1.23 -16.35 17.07
CA CYS A 55 -2.25 -15.57 17.76
C CYS A 55 -2.99 -14.64 16.80
N CYS A 56 -2.27 -14.02 15.86
CA CYS A 56 -2.79 -13.11 14.86
C CYS A 56 -2.05 -13.31 13.54
N GLN A 57 -2.77 -13.24 12.43
CA GLN A 57 -2.21 -13.32 11.09
C GLN A 57 -2.75 -12.19 10.23
N TYR A 58 -1.88 -11.59 9.43
CA TYR A 58 -2.23 -10.55 8.48
C TYR A 58 -1.96 -11.04 7.06
N ALA A 59 -2.97 -10.90 6.20
CA ALA A 59 -2.85 -11.29 4.82
C ALA A 59 -2.50 -10.05 3.98
N TYR A 60 -1.35 -10.08 3.32
CA TYR A 60 -0.77 -8.95 2.60
C TYR A 60 -0.70 -9.24 1.11
N LEU A 61 -1.10 -8.26 0.30
CA LEU A 61 -0.90 -8.30 -1.15
C LEU A 61 0.40 -7.53 -1.49
N PRO A 62 1.44 -8.20 -2.00
CA PRO A 62 2.71 -7.58 -2.36
C PRO A 62 2.57 -6.36 -3.27
N LEU A 63 2.96 -5.18 -2.78
CA LEU A 63 2.79 -3.92 -3.50
C LEU A 63 3.57 -3.88 -4.83
N ILE A 64 4.84 -4.33 -4.81
CA ILE A 64 5.73 -4.22 -5.97
C ILE A 64 5.17 -5.00 -7.20
N PRO A 65 4.78 -6.28 -7.09
CA PRO A 65 4.15 -6.99 -8.20
C PRO A 65 2.87 -6.33 -8.73
N GLN A 66 2.06 -5.73 -7.85
CA GLN A 66 0.84 -5.04 -8.28
C GLN A 66 1.18 -3.78 -9.10
N LEU A 67 2.16 -2.99 -8.66
CA LEU A 67 2.63 -1.83 -9.40
C LEU A 67 3.25 -2.25 -10.75
N GLN A 68 4.09 -3.28 -10.77
CA GLN A 68 4.65 -3.82 -12.02
C GLN A 68 3.56 -4.26 -13.00
N ALA A 69 2.52 -4.92 -12.51
CA ALA A 69 1.37 -5.31 -13.32
C ALA A 69 0.63 -4.10 -13.91
N GLN A 70 0.47 -3.02 -13.15
CA GLN A 70 -0.13 -1.77 -13.65
C GLN A 70 0.70 -1.15 -14.79
N TYR A 71 2.03 -1.12 -14.66
CA TYR A 71 2.93 -0.60 -15.70
C TYR A 71 3.14 -1.55 -16.89
N ALA A 72 2.83 -2.85 -16.73
CA ALA A 72 2.92 -3.81 -17.83
C ALA A 72 1.81 -3.62 -18.87
N GLN A 73 0.67 -3.02 -18.49
CA GLN A 73 -0.40 -2.68 -19.41
C GLN A 73 -0.15 -1.29 -20.03
N GLU A 74 -0.03 -1.23 -21.35
CA GLU A 74 0.38 0.00 -22.07
C GLU A 74 -0.53 1.20 -21.78
N ASP A 75 -1.86 1.02 -21.83
CA ASP A 75 -2.82 2.10 -21.57
C ASP A 75 -2.73 2.62 -20.13
N GLN A 76 -2.55 1.72 -19.16
CA GLN A 76 -2.40 2.08 -17.75
C GLN A 76 -1.06 2.77 -17.51
N ALA A 77 0.02 2.30 -18.14
CA ALA A 77 1.33 2.93 -18.06
C ALA A 77 1.31 4.36 -18.64
N LYS A 78 0.66 4.56 -19.80
CA LYS A 78 0.43 5.90 -20.37
C LYS A 78 -0.34 6.78 -19.40
N LEU A 79 -1.38 6.24 -18.77
CA LEU A 79 -2.18 6.99 -17.80
C LEU A 79 -1.37 7.40 -16.56
N LEU A 80 -0.67 6.44 -15.95
CA LEU A 80 0.14 6.64 -14.74
C LEU A 80 1.32 7.60 -14.94
N THR A 81 1.89 7.63 -16.15
CA THR A 81 3.00 8.52 -16.51
C THR A 81 2.52 9.90 -16.96
N SER A 82 1.34 9.98 -17.60
CA SER A 82 0.78 11.23 -18.09
C SER A 82 0.09 12.06 -17.01
N TYR A 83 -0.52 11.43 -16.00
CA TYR A 83 -1.32 12.16 -15.00
C TYR A 83 -0.49 13.14 -14.15
N GLN A 84 0.81 12.91 -13.98
CA GLN A 84 1.71 13.92 -13.42
C GLN A 84 2.02 15.07 -14.40
N GLY A 85 2.01 14.78 -15.70
CA GLY A 85 2.27 15.72 -16.80
C GLY A 85 1.11 16.63 -17.20
N TRP A 86 -0.11 16.42 -16.66
CA TRP A 86 -1.28 17.29 -16.88
C TRP A 86 -1.39 18.44 -15.86
N GLN A 87 -0.29 18.79 -15.20
CA GLN A 87 -0.25 19.93 -14.28
C GLN A 87 0.17 21.18 -15.03
N ASN A 88 -0.82 21.98 -15.43
CA ASN A 88 -0.57 23.37 -15.78
C ASN A 88 -0.10 24.09 -14.51
N ALA A 89 1.18 24.43 -14.44
CA ALA A 89 1.72 25.30 -13.38
C ALA A 89 1.00 26.67 -13.29
N ASN A 90 0.25 27.02 -14.34
CA ASN A 90 -0.56 28.25 -14.44
C ASN A 90 -2.06 28.02 -14.19
N ALA A 91 -2.49 26.84 -13.71
CA ALA A 91 -3.89 26.62 -13.39
C ALA A 91 -4.31 27.49 -12.18
N PRO A 92 -5.42 28.24 -12.25
CA PRO A 92 -5.87 29.12 -11.17
C PRO A 92 -6.37 28.37 -9.93
N VAL A 93 -6.49 27.05 -10.02
CA VAL A 93 -6.90 26.15 -8.93
C VAL A 93 -5.78 25.13 -8.73
N MET A 94 -5.43 24.85 -7.47
CA MET A 94 -4.46 23.82 -7.11
C MET A 94 -4.93 22.47 -7.64
N THR A 95 -4.37 22.05 -8.76
CA THR A 95 -4.73 20.81 -9.47
C THR A 95 -3.94 19.61 -8.95
N ASN A 96 -2.87 19.85 -8.20
CA ASN A 96 -2.07 18.81 -7.57
C ASN A 96 -1.60 19.23 -6.18
N ILE A 97 -1.93 18.42 -5.19
CA ILE A 97 -1.51 18.56 -3.78
C ILE A 97 0.01 18.39 -3.59
N PHE A 98 0.74 17.94 -4.61
CA PHE A 98 2.19 17.71 -4.56
C PHE A 98 3.05 18.76 -5.27
N GLN A 99 2.48 19.87 -5.78
CA GLN A 99 3.24 20.89 -6.54
C GLN A 99 4.45 21.46 -5.76
N GLU A 100 4.28 21.72 -4.47
CA GLU A 100 5.36 22.22 -3.61
C GLU A 100 6.49 21.18 -3.45
N LEU A 101 6.15 19.89 -3.39
CA LEU A 101 7.13 18.81 -3.29
C LEU A 101 8.00 18.71 -4.53
N CYS A 102 7.46 18.98 -5.72
CA CYS A 102 8.22 18.95 -6.98
C CYS A 102 9.42 19.94 -6.97
N GLN A 103 9.35 20.98 -6.15
CA GLN A 103 10.45 21.96 -6.01
C GLN A 103 11.51 21.52 -4.99
N CYS A 104 11.18 20.54 -4.14
CA CYS A 104 12.02 20.07 -3.04
C CYS A 104 12.94 18.91 -3.48
N TYR A 105 14.17 18.91 -2.96
CA TYR A 105 15.06 17.74 -3.06
C TYR A 105 14.59 16.62 -2.15
N ILE A 106 14.74 15.38 -2.60
CA ILE A 106 14.34 14.20 -1.81
C ILE A 106 15.24 14.09 -0.58
N LYS A 107 14.64 14.06 0.61
CA LYS A 107 15.33 13.88 1.89
C LYS A 107 14.99 12.51 2.46
N VAL A 108 15.98 11.64 2.62
CA VAL A 108 15.82 10.32 3.24
C VAL A 108 16.69 10.25 4.48
N SER A 109 16.06 10.11 5.64
CA SER A 109 16.72 10.13 6.95
C SER A 109 17.60 11.39 7.13
N ARG A 110 18.93 11.27 7.05
CA ARG A 110 19.88 12.39 7.20
C ARG A 110 20.60 12.76 5.89
N LYS A 111 20.15 12.24 4.75
CA LYS A 111 20.78 12.48 3.44
C LYS A 111 19.80 13.17 2.49
N THR A 112 20.30 14.14 1.75
CA THR A 112 19.57 14.78 0.63
C THR A 112 20.09 14.16 -0.67
N LEU A 113 19.18 13.65 -1.50
CA LEU A 113 19.50 13.11 -2.81
C LEU A 113 19.62 14.23 -3.84
N PRO A 114 20.38 14.03 -4.94
CA PRO A 114 20.53 15.04 -5.99
C PRO A 114 19.26 15.24 -6.84
N SER A 115 18.26 14.37 -6.67
CA SER A 115 16.99 14.43 -7.41
C SER A 115 15.90 15.09 -6.57
N LYS A 116 15.03 15.85 -7.26
CA LYS A 116 13.79 16.39 -6.68
C LYS A 116 12.70 15.33 -6.67
N TYR A 117 11.66 15.54 -5.86
CA TYR A 117 10.46 14.70 -5.93
C TYR A 117 9.81 14.84 -7.32
N PHE A 118 9.29 13.74 -7.85
CA PHE A 118 8.59 13.70 -9.15
C PHE A 118 9.44 14.20 -10.32
N ASN A 119 10.76 13.95 -10.27
CA ASN A 119 11.69 14.29 -11.35
C ASN A 119 11.62 13.28 -12.51
N SER A 120 11.06 12.08 -12.27
CA SER A 120 10.79 11.08 -13.30
C SER A 120 9.28 10.94 -13.53
N PRO A 121 8.81 10.76 -14.78
CA PRO A 121 7.41 10.44 -15.05
C PRO A 121 6.98 9.06 -14.50
N ARG A 122 7.92 8.27 -13.98
CA ARG A 122 7.67 6.97 -13.34
C ARG A 122 7.57 7.08 -11.82
N ASP A 123 7.75 8.27 -11.26
CA ASP A 123 7.64 8.50 -9.82
C ASP A 123 6.17 8.32 -9.40
N LEU A 124 5.94 7.66 -8.27
CA LEU A 124 4.60 7.32 -7.79
C LEU A 124 4.28 8.08 -6.52
N ALA A 125 3.07 8.62 -6.46
CA ALA A 125 2.45 9.16 -5.26
C ALA A 125 1.47 8.13 -4.69
N LEU A 126 1.78 7.59 -3.50
CA LEU A 126 0.95 6.59 -2.83
C LEU A 126 0.39 7.16 -1.53
N GLY A 127 -0.92 7.03 -1.34
CA GLY A 127 -1.62 7.32 -0.08
C GLY A 127 -1.77 6.06 0.76
N LEU A 128 -1.59 6.17 2.06
CA LEU A 128 -1.77 5.08 3.01
C LEU A 128 -2.95 5.39 3.93
N LEU A 129 -3.93 4.49 3.98
CA LEU A 129 -5.00 4.49 4.98
C LEU A 129 -4.81 3.29 5.90
N THR A 130 -4.77 3.55 7.21
CA THR A 130 -4.62 2.53 8.25
C THR A 130 -5.80 2.50 9.22
N ASP A 131 -6.87 3.24 8.93
CA ASP A 131 -7.99 3.36 9.86
C ASP A 131 -8.85 2.09 9.87
N GLY A 132 -9.33 1.73 11.05
CA GLY A 132 -10.16 0.55 11.27
C GLY A 132 -11.56 0.77 10.72
N PHE A 133 -12.06 -0.18 9.93
CA PHE A 133 -13.44 -0.15 9.44
C PHE A 133 -14.20 -1.38 9.95
N ALA A 134 -15.48 -1.21 10.26
CA ALA A 134 -16.38 -2.32 10.61
C ALA A 134 -17.31 -2.63 9.43
N PRO A 135 -16.86 -3.42 8.42
CA PRO A 135 -17.63 -3.66 7.20
C PRO A 135 -18.95 -4.40 7.39
N PHE A 136 -19.13 -5.10 8.51
CA PHE A 136 -20.34 -5.86 8.79
C PHE A 136 -20.93 -5.48 10.16
N LYS A 137 -22.22 -5.71 10.38
CA LYS A 137 -22.81 -5.60 11.72
C LYS A 137 -22.61 -6.93 12.45
N GLY A 138 -21.79 -6.95 13.50
CA GLY A 138 -21.60 -8.14 14.35
C GLY A 138 -20.43 -8.01 15.33
N PRO A 139 -20.35 -8.85 16.38
CA PRO A 139 -19.38 -8.73 17.48
C PRO A 139 -17.91 -8.96 17.06
N CYS A 140 -17.66 -9.56 15.89
CA CYS A 140 -16.33 -9.79 15.34
C CYS A 140 -16.24 -9.27 13.89
N SER A 141 -16.72 -8.05 13.66
CA SER A 141 -16.82 -7.46 12.32
C SER A 141 -15.81 -6.34 12.06
N THR A 142 -14.87 -6.09 12.97
CA THR A 142 -13.85 -5.07 12.80
C THR A 142 -12.72 -5.61 11.92
N ALA A 143 -12.43 -4.90 10.84
CA ALA A 143 -11.30 -5.12 9.97
C ALA A 143 -10.36 -3.91 10.07
N TRP A 144 -9.06 -4.17 10.06
CA TRP A 144 -8.04 -3.12 10.05
C TRP A 144 -7.26 -3.21 8.74
N PRO A 145 -7.89 -2.90 7.59
CA PRO A 145 -7.22 -2.97 6.32
C PRO A 145 -6.19 -1.83 6.25
N THR A 146 -4.99 -2.15 5.81
CA THR A 146 -4.02 -1.15 5.37
C THR A 146 -4.20 -1.02 3.87
N ILE A 147 -4.79 0.11 3.44
CA ILE A 147 -5.14 0.33 2.04
C ILE A 147 -4.17 1.35 1.45
N ILE A 148 -3.66 1.03 0.26
CA ILE A 148 -2.77 1.91 -0.50
C ILE A 148 -3.54 2.45 -1.71
N PHE A 149 -3.57 3.76 -1.86
CA PHE A 149 -4.16 4.47 -3.00
C PHE A 149 -3.06 4.97 -3.92
N ASN A 150 -3.21 4.76 -5.22
CA ASN A 150 -2.29 5.29 -6.21
C ASN A 150 -2.82 6.63 -6.74
N TYR A 151 -2.21 7.74 -6.32
CA TYR A 151 -2.60 9.10 -6.74
C TYR A 151 -2.13 9.46 -8.15
N ASN A 152 -1.37 8.60 -8.82
CA ASN A 152 -1.05 8.75 -10.25
C ASN A 152 -2.25 8.38 -11.15
N LEU A 153 -3.32 7.84 -10.59
CA LEU A 153 -4.55 7.56 -11.32
C LEU A 153 -5.49 8.77 -11.25
N PRO A 154 -6.17 9.14 -12.36
CA PRO A 154 -7.19 10.18 -12.33
C PRO A 154 -8.35 9.80 -11.40
N PRO A 155 -9.00 10.80 -10.76
CA PRO A 155 -10.08 10.58 -9.80
C PRO A 155 -11.37 10.01 -10.40
N MET A 156 -11.43 9.87 -11.73
CA MET A 156 -12.62 9.42 -12.48
C MET A 156 -12.58 7.94 -12.87
N ILE A 157 -11.60 7.16 -12.38
CA ILE A 157 -11.53 5.70 -12.59
C ILE A 157 -12.38 4.95 -11.56
#